data_AF-A0A965WIM0-F1
#
_entry.id   AF-A0A965WIM0-F1
#
_cell.length_a   1.000
_cell.length_b   1.000
_cell.length_c   1.000
_cell.angle_alpha   90.00
_cell.angle_beta   90.00
_cell.angle_gamma   90.00
#
_symmetry.space_group_name_H-M   'P 1'
#
loop_
_entity.id
_entity.type
_entity.pdbx_description
1 polymer ?
#
loop_
_entity_poly.entity_id
_entity_poly.type
_entity_poly.pdbx_seq_one_letter_code
_entity_poly.pdbx_strand_id
1 'polypeptide(L)'
;MIELNLQTTTPEQVAIKSYLQGNVSQILADKINKGVETEVDGKRLVNRKDLDGFMKYACEEAKKLAGNNAKSACVEAKTVFGWAIHYFEEDSIIGTLYYPDGTEYKPEPKATPKTVSAPVKVKEPEKTDMQLSLFNTAEEEPDDNHRSQLITEDGEIIDCEEVDEDIEEEIEEVVKAPEPPLQKPQGNLLYQSYMRIQDAYPESVIALKLGDFYEVFGDNAVRLANEFNLTLTSRELGVQKRVPMIGFPYHSAELYFNKIRAKYDLVIDESDYGIETKHLPQKEPETPKVDDVIISKLKALFGSDMEVRL
;
A
#
# COMPACT_ATOMS: atom_id res chain seq x y z
N MET A 1 -23.68 9.28 6.34
CA MET A 1 -23.69 7.98 5.64
C MET A 1 -23.68 8.29 4.16
N ILE A 2 -22.79 7.67 3.40
CA ILE A 2 -22.62 7.99 1.98
C ILE A 2 -23.73 7.26 1.20
N GLU A 3 -24.41 7.97 0.30
CA GLU A 3 -25.47 7.40 -0.53
C GLU A 3 -24.90 7.00 -1.90
N LEU A 4 -25.10 5.74 -2.27
CA LEU A 4 -24.65 5.18 -3.55
C LEU A 4 -25.85 4.92 -4.47
N ASN A 5 -25.77 5.44 -5.69
CA ASN A 5 -26.76 5.30 -6.77
C ASN A 5 -26.64 3.95 -7.49
N LEU A 6 -26.45 2.88 -6.72
CA LEU A 6 -26.40 1.51 -7.23
C LEU A 6 -27.80 0.87 -7.13
N GLN A 7 -28.26 0.31 -8.25
CA GLN A 7 -29.49 -0.49 -8.29
C GLN A 7 -29.23 -1.89 -7.77
N THR A 8 -30.15 -2.42 -6.98
CA THR A 8 -30.05 -3.75 -6.37
C THR A 8 -31.23 -4.61 -6.80
N THR A 9 -30.97 -5.73 -7.46
CA THR A 9 -31.98 -6.70 -7.89
C THR A 9 -31.99 -7.94 -7.01
N THR A 10 -30.87 -8.30 -6.36
CA THR A 10 -30.76 -9.49 -5.50
C THR A 10 -30.42 -9.15 -4.05
N PRO A 11 -30.72 -10.04 -3.08
CA PRO A 11 -30.34 -9.84 -1.68
C PRO A 11 -28.83 -9.68 -1.47
N GLU A 12 -28.02 -10.38 -2.27
CA GLU A 12 -26.56 -10.29 -2.22
C GLU A 12 -26.09 -8.88 -2.62
N GLN A 13 -26.71 -8.30 -3.67
CA GLN A 13 -26.43 -6.94 -4.10
C GLN A 13 -26.81 -5.90 -3.02
N VAL A 14 -27.89 -6.13 -2.26
CA VAL A 14 -28.25 -5.29 -1.12
C VAL A 14 -27.16 -5.33 -0.03
N ALA A 15 -26.62 -6.51 0.27
CA ALA A 15 -25.54 -6.65 1.23
C ALA A 15 -24.26 -5.95 0.76
N ILE A 16 -23.90 -6.10 -0.52
CA ILE A 16 -22.74 -5.43 -1.12
C ILE A 16 -22.91 -3.91 -1.11
N LYS A 17 -24.07 -3.40 -1.52
CA LYS A 17 -24.38 -1.96 -1.48
C LYS A 17 -24.26 -1.41 -0.07
N SER A 18 -24.87 -2.07 0.92
CA SER A 18 -24.81 -1.66 2.33
C SER A 18 -23.38 -1.63 2.85
N TYR A 19 -22.58 -2.64 2.49
CA TYR A 19 -21.16 -2.67 2.84
C TYR A 19 -20.41 -1.48 2.21
N LEU A 20 -20.58 -1.23 0.91
CA LEU A 20 -19.92 -0.13 0.23
C LEU A 20 -20.29 1.23 0.88
N GLN A 21 -21.57 1.47 1.15
CA GLN A 21 -22.03 2.72 1.78
C GLN A 21 -21.39 3.03 3.15
N GLY A 22 -20.98 1.99 3.88
CA GLY A 22 -20.31 2.12 5.17
C GLY A 22 -18.79 2.19 5.11
N ASN A 23 -18.17 1.78 3.99
CA ASN A 23 -16.72 1.55 3.93
C ASN A 23 -15.99 2.30 2.80
N VAL A 24 -16.69 2.89 1.82
CA VAL A 24 -16.05 3.66 0.75
C VAL A 24 -15.76 5.11 1.16
N SER A 25 -14.72 5.71 0.58
CA SER A 25 -14.43 7.13 0.72
C SER A 25 -15.41 7.99 -0.12
N GLN A 26 -15.49 9.29 0.19
CA GLN A 26 -16.30 10.22 -0.60
C GLN A 26 -15.86 10.28 -2.07
N ILE A 27 -14.56 10.14 -2.34
CA ILE A 27 -13.99 10.14 -3.70
C ILE A 27 -14.49 8.92 -4.47
N LEU A 28 -14.41 7.73 -3.86
CA LEU A 28 -14.88 6.50 -4.50
C LEU A 28 -16.40 6.52 -4.70
N ALA A 29 -17.15 7.08 -3.75
CA ALA A 29 -18.58 7.26 -3.91
C ALA A 29 -18.95 8.20 -5.07
N ASP A 30 -18.19 9.27 -5.25
CA ASP A 30 -18.33 10.17 -6.38
C ASP A 30 -18.04 9.45 -7.70
N LYS A 31 -16.98 8.63 -7.77
CA LYS A 31 -16.70 7.77 -8.94
C LYS A 31 -17.86 6.82 -9.23
N ILE A 32 -18.40 6.16 -8.21
CA ILE A 32 -19.54 5.22 -8.35
C ILE A 32 -20.79 5.96 -8.87
N ASN A 33 -21.09 7.13 -8.32
CA ASN A 33 -22.33 7.86 -8.61
C ASN A 33 -22.29 8.61 -9.94
N LYS A 34 -21.14 9.18 -10.32
CA LYS A 34 -20.99 10.01 -11.52
C LYS A 34 -20.44 9.21 -12.71
N GLY A 35 -19.65 8.18 -12.43
CA GLY A 35 -18.81 7.48 -13.39
C GLY A 35 -17.43 8.14 -13.53
N VAL A 36 -16.54 7.49 -14.27
CA VAL A 36 -15.17 7.95 -14.53
C VAL A 36 -15.03 8.30 -16.01
N GLU A 37 -14.53 9.50 -16.31
CA GLU A 37 -14.22 9.88 -17.69
C GLU A 37 -13.08 9.03 -18.23
N THR A 38 -13.27 8.43 -19.39
CA THR A 38 -12.29 7.57 -20.06
C THR A 38 -12.31 7.81 -21.57
N GLU A 39 -11.16 7.60 -22.22
CA GLU A 39 -11.03 7.72 -23.66
C GLU A 39 -10.97 6.33 -24.28
N VAL A 40 -12.00 5.96 -25.05
CA VAL A 40 -12.09 4.65 -25.72
C VAL A 40 -12.31 4.90 -27.20
N ASP A 41 -11.47 4.30 -28.06
CA ASP A 41 -11.51 4.49 -29.52
C ASP A 41 -11.45 5.98 -29.96
N GLY A 42 -10.69 6.82 -29.24
CA GLY A 42 -10.56 8.26 -29.51
C GLY A 42 -11.81 9.09 -29.16
N LYS A 43 -12.77 8.50 -28.43
CA LYS A 43 -13.99 9.16 -27.97
C LYS A 43 -13.94 9.33 -26.46
N ARG A 44 -14.30 10.51 -25.97
CA ARG A 44 -14.50 10.78 -24.54
C ARG A 44 -15.82 10.17 -24.09
N LEU A 45 -15.74 9.18 -23.21
CA LEU A 45 -16.87 8.43 -22.64
C LEU A 45 -16.81 8.48 -21.11
N VAL A 46 -17.90 8.08 -20.47
CA VAL A 46 -18.02 7.95 -19.02
C VAL A 46 -18.23 6.47 -18.72
N ASN A 47 -17.27 5.85 -18.06
CA ASN A 47 -17.35 4.50 -17.55
C ASN A 47 -18.20 4.48 -16.28
N ARG A 48 -19.32 3.76 -16.30
CA ARG A 48 -20.16 3.51 -15.14
C ARG A 48 -20.21 2.03 -14.84
N LYS A 49 -19.86 1.69 -13.62
CA LYS A 49 -19.91 0.33 -13.10
C LYS A 49 -21.19 0.14 -12.31
N ASP A 50 -21.77 -1.04 -12.39
CA ASP A 50 -22.95 -1.44 -11.64
C ASP A 50 -22.71 -2.75 -10.87
N LEU A 51 -23.68 -3.12 -10.05
CA LEU A 51 -23.61 -4.34 -9.25
C LEU A 51 -23.75 -5.60 -10.10
N ASP A 52 -24.42 -5.54 -11.24
CA ASP A 52 -24.52 -6.70 -12.15
C ASP A 52 -23.17 -7.03 -12.79
N GLY A 53 -22.43 -6.01 -13.22
CA GLY A 53 -21.05 -6.13 -13.68
C GLY A 53 -20.12 -6.62 -12.55
N PHE A 54 -20.29 -6.11 -11.33
CA PHE A 54 -19.56 -6.62 -10.18
C PHE A 54 -19.80 -8.11 -9.94
N MET A 55 -21.05 -8.58 -9.99
CA MET A 55 -21.35 -10.01 -9.78
C MET A 55 -20.65 -10.90 -10.82
N LYS A 56 -20.59 -10.47 -12.08
CA LYS A 56 -19.83 -11.19 -13.14
C LYS A 56 -18.34 -11.20 -12.83
N TYR A 57 -17.78 -10.05 -12.49
CA TYR A 57 -16.37 -9.90 -12.10
C TYR A 57 -16.03 -10.81 -10.90
N ALA A 58 -16.83 -10.79 -9.84
CA ALA A 58 -16.63 -11.62 -8.65
C ALA A 58 -16.70 -13.12 -8.99
N CYS A 59 -17.58 -13.53 -9.91
CA CYS A 59 -17.62 -14.91 -10.39
C CYS A 59 -16.34 -15.31 -11.16
N GLU A 60 -15.76 -14.40 -11.95
CA GLU A 60 -14.49 -14.65 -12.64
C GLU A 60 -13.31 -14.75 -11.66
N GLU A 61 -13.25 -13.84 -10.68
CA GLU A 61 -12.24 -13.90 -9.61
C GLU A 61 -12.36 -15.19 -8.79
N ALA A 62 -13.57 -15.62 -8.45
CA ALA A 62 -13.80 -16.88 -7.77
C ALA A 62 -13.34 -18.10 -8.60
N LYS A 63 -13.50 -18.06 -9.93
CA LYS A 63 -13.00 -19.12 -10.83
C LYS A 63 -11.47 -19.15 -10.87
N LYS A 64 -10.81 -17.98 -10.90
CA LYS A 64 -9.34 -17.89 -10.85
C LYS A 64 -8.81 -18.50 -9.56
N LEU A 65 -9.44 -18.21 -8.42
CA LEU A 65 -9.09 -18.79 -7.13
C LEU A 65 -9.28 -20.31 -7.08
N ALA A 66 -10.30 -20.85 -7.74
CA ALA A 66 -10.57 -22.29 -7.76
C ALA A 66 -9.44 -23.09 -8.45
N GLY A 67 -8.77 -22.49 -9.44
CA GLY A 67 -7.76 -23.14 -10.26
C GLY A 67 -8.35 -23.92 -11.45
N ASN A 68 -7.50 -24.18 -12.45
CA ASN A 68 -7.89 -24.90 -13.67
C ASN A 68 -8.26 -26.35 -13.28
N ASN A 69 -9.56 -26.67 -13.30
CA ASN A 69 -10.19 -27.99 -13.05
C ASN A 69 -10.87 -28.21 -11.69
N ALA A 70 -10.99 -27.17 -10.84
CA ALA A 70 -11.83 -27.26 -9.64
C ALA A 70 -13.32 -27.05 -9.99
N LYS A 71 -14.20 -27.84 -9.34
CA LYS A 71 -15.66 -27.75 -9.53
C LYS A 71 -16.34 -26.71 -8.64
N SER A 72 -15.64 -26.24 -7.61
CA SER A 72 -16.16 -25.32 -6.60
C SER A 72 -15.00 -24.57 -5.93
N ALA A 73 -15.27 -23.35 -5.48
CA ALA A 73 -14.39 -22.60 -4.58
C ALA A 73 -15.22 -22.12 -3.37
N CYS A 74 -14.57 -22.07 -2.20
CA CYS A 74 -15.11 -21.38 -1.06
C CYS A 74 -14.48 -19.98 -1.00
N VAL A 75 -15.30 -18.94 -0.96
CA VAL A 75 -14.83 -17.55 -0.90
C VAL A 75 -15.44 -16.91 0.33
N GLU A 76 -14.59 -16.37 1.20
CA GLU A 76 -15.04 -15.66 2.39
C GLU A 76 -15.72 -14.34 2.03
N ALA A 77 -16.72 -13.93 2.82
CA ALA A 77 -17.44 -12.68 2.61
C ALA A 77 -16.51 -11.45 2.57
N LYS A 78 -15.49 -11.41 3.45
CA LYS A 78 -14.48 -10.33 3.47
C LYS A 78 -13.73 -10.20 2.14
N THR A 79 -13.47 -11.31 1.47
CA THR A 79 -12.78 -11.34 0.18
C THR A 79 -13.68 -10.79 -0.93
N VAL A 80 -14.96 -11.19 -0.94
CA VAL A 80 -15.95 -10.67 -1.90
C VAL A 80 -16.14 -9.16 -1.72
N PHE A 81 -16.18 -8.69 -0.47
CA PHE A 81 -16.26 -7.25 -0.19
C PHE A 81 -15.00 -6.48 -0.63
N GLY A 82 -13.81 -7.06 -0.45
CA GLY A 82 -12.57 -6.50 -0.98
C GLY A 82 -12.58 -6.40 -2.51
N TRP A 83 -13.12 -7.41 -3.20
CA TRP A 83 -13.32 -7.35 -4.65
C TRP A 83 -14.29 -6.26 -5.06
N ALA A 84 -15.33 -5.99 -4.27
CA ALA A 84 -16.27 -4.91 -4.56
C ALA A 84 -15.57 -3.54 -4.53
N ILE A 85 -14.76 -3.28 -3.51
CA ILE A 85 -13.97 -2.04 -3.43
C ILE A 85 -13.04 -1.93 -4.64
N HIS A 86 -12.23 -2.97 -4.90
CA HIS A 86 -11.30 -2.99 -6.03
C HIS A 86 -12.01 -2.81 -7.38
N TYR A 87 -13.13 -3.51 -7.59
CA TYR A 87 -13.92 -3.40 -8.82
C TYR A 87 -14.35 -1.97 -9.09
N PHE A 88 -14.84 -1.24 -8.09
CA PHE A 88 -15.27 0.15 -8.27
C PHE A 88 -14.11 1.15 -8.32
N GLU A 89 -13.01 0.87 -7.62
CA GLU A 89 -11.84 1.74 -7.53
C GLU A 89 -10.94 1.69 -8.78
N GLU A 90 -10.76 0.50 -9.36
CA GLU A 90 -9.79 0.26 -10.43
C GLU A 90 -10.28 0.79 -11.78
N ASP A 91 -9.68 1.87 -12.27
CA ASP A 91 -10.10 2.55 -13.51
C ASP A 91 -9.92 1.66 -14.76
N SER A 92 -9.03 0.66 -14.69
CA SER A 92 -8.79 -0.33 -15.75
C SER A 92 -10.00 -1.26 -16.00
N ILE A 93 -10.90 -1.41 -15.02
CA ILE A 93 -12.10 -2.25 -15.17
C ILE A 93 -13.18 -1.43 -15.86
N ILE A 94 -13.61 -1.87 -17.04
CA ILE A 94 -14.63 -1.17 -17.83
C ILE A 94 -16.00 -1.79 -17.57
N GLY A 95 -16.93 -0.97 -17.09
CA GLY A 95 -18.35 -1.28 -16.98
C GLY A 95 -19.11 -0.86 -18.25
N THR A 96 -20.26 -0.23 -18.06
CA THR A 96 -21.07 0.31 -19.16
C THR A 96 -20.57 1.70 -19.52
N LEU A 97 -20.27 1.92 -20.79
CA LEU A 97 -19.78 3.20 -21.30
C LEU A 97 -20.94 4.08 -21.75
N TYR A 98 -20.89 5.36 -21.40
CA TYR A 98 -21.87 6.38 -21.79
C TYR A 98 -21.19 7.56 -22.46
N TYR A 99 -21.86 8.22 -23.39
CA TYR A 99 -21.44 9.52 -23.88
C TYR A 99 -21.70 10.60 -22.81
N PRO A 100 -21.07 11.79 -22.91
CA PRO A 100 -21.32 12.90 -22.00
C PRO A 100 -22.79 13.38 -21.99
N ASP A 101 -23.55 13.07 -23.05
CA ASP A 101 -24.99 13.34 -23.14
C ASP A 101 -25.87 12.30 -22.40
N GLY A 102 -25.25 11.26 -21.83
CA GLY A 102 -25.91 10.18 -21.09
C GLY A 102 -26.39 9.01 -21.96
N THR A 103 -26.17 9.04 -23.27
CA THR A 103 -26.53 7.91 -24.15
C THR A 103 -25.53 6.76 -24.03
N GLU A 104 -26.03 5.52 -24.00
CA GLU A 104 -25.18 4.33 -23.87
C GLU A 104 -24.33 4.13 -25.14
N TYR A 105 -23.01 4.01 -24.97
CA TYR A 105 -22.08 3.71 -26.04
C TYR A 105 -22.13 2.22 -26.36
N LYS A 106 -22.63 1.90 -27.56
CA LYS A 106 -22.53 0.56 -28.13
C LYS A 106 -21.45 0.59 -29.21
N PRO A 107 -20.33 -0.13 -29.04
CA PRO A 107 -19.29 -0.16 -30.05
C PRO A 107 -19.89 -0.68 -31.35
N GLU A 108 -19.66 0.04 -32.45
CA GLU A 108 -20.01 -0.47 -33.76
C GLU A 108 -19.14 -1.71 -34.04
N PRO A 109 -19.71 -2.81 -34.55
CA PRO A 109 -18.92 -3.97 -34.89
C PRO A 109 -17.88 -3.57 -35.94
N LYS A 110 -16.60 -3.51 -35.55
CA LYS A 110 -15.49 -3.36 -36.47
C LYS A 110 -15.59 -4.52 -37.46
N ALA A 111 -15.95 -4.22 -38.71
CA ALA A 111 -15.98 -5.20 -39.78
C ALA A 111 -14.63 -5.90 -39.80
N THR A 112 -14.61 -7.20 -39.54
CA THR A 112 -13.40 -8.01 -39.65
C THR A 112 -12.87 -7.88 -41.07
N PRO A 113 -11.61 -7.43 -41.26
CA PRO A 113 -10.96 -7.59 -42.55
C PRO A 113 -10.95 -9.10 -42.81
N LYS A 114 -11.64 -9.54 -43.87
CA LYS A 114 -11.58 -10.93 -44.33
C LYS A 114 -10.10 -11.30 -44.52
N THR A 115 -9.67 -12.30 -43.78
CA THR A 115 -8.40 -13.00 -44.01
C THR A 115 -8.32 -13.40 -45.49
N VAL A 116 -7.37 -12.84 -46.22
CA VAL A 116 -6.91 -13.42 -47.49
C VAL A 116 -5.58 -14.09 -47.21
N SER A 117 -5.61 -15.42 -47.30
CA SER A 117 -4.46 -16.31 -47.28
C SER A 117 -3.68 -16.23 -48.59
N ALA A 118 -2.38 -15.95 -48.52
CA ALA A 118 -1.29 -16.62 -49.26
C ALA A 118 0.02 -15.79 -49.20
N PRO A 119 1.21 -16.44 -49.26
CA PRO A 119 2.43 -15.94 -48.65
C PRO A 119 3.31 -15.16 -49.63
N VAL A 120 3.92 -14.06 -49.18
CA VAL A 120 5.05 -13.45 -49.88
C VAL A 120 6.24 -13.36 -48.93
N LYS A 121 7.24 -14.13 -49.32
CA LYS A 121 8.58 -14.31 -48.75
C LYS A 121 9.36 -13.01 -48.90
N VAL A 122 9.80 -12.41 -47.79
CA VAL A 122 10.85 -11.37 -47.81
C VAL A 122 11.95 -11.79 -46.84
N LYS A 123 13.17 -11.74 -47.38
CA LYS A 123 14.41 -12.31 -46.87
C LYS A 123 14.95 -11.57 -45.65
N GLU A 124 15.49 -12.33 -44.72
CA GLU A 124 16.54 -11.95 -43.78
C GLU A 124 17.82 -11.59 -44.54
N PRO A 125 18.57 -10.58 -44.08
CA PRO A 125 19.99 -10.81 -43.89
C PRO A 125 20.54 -10.33 -42.55
N GLU A 126 21.62 -11.02 -42.20
CA GLU A 126 22.41 -11.11 -40.98
C GLU A 126 23.02 -9.81 -40.42
N LYS A 127 23.21 -9.89 -39.09
CA LYS A 127 24.30 -9.37 -38.23
C LYS A 127 25.42 -8.55 -38.89
N THR A 128 25.67 -7.39 -38.29
CA THR A 128 27.00 -6.79 -38.19
C THR A 128 27.34 -6.54 -36.72
N ASP A 129 28.21 -7.38 -36.19
CA ASP A 129 29.09 -7.06 -35.07
C ASP A 129 30.09 -6.00 -35.55
N MET A 130 30.04 -4.80 -34.97
CA MET A 130 31.23 -3.96 -34.80
C MET A 130 31.15 -3.22 -33.46
N GLN A 131 31.69 -3.91 -32.45
CA GLN A 131 32.71 -3.41 -31.50
C GLN A 131 32.34 -2.28 -30.53
N LEU A 132 32.21 -2.72 -29.28
CA LEU A 132 32.67 -2.07 -28.05
C LEU A 132 33.65 -0.91 -28.25
N SER A 133 33.27 0.31 -27.85
CA SER A 133 34.21 1.39 -27.57
C SER A 133 33.54 2.53 -26.78
N LEU A 134 33.28 2.31 -25.48
CA LEU A 134 33.07 3.40 -24.50
C LEU A 134 33.72 3.09 -23.14
N PHE A 135 34.79 2.29 -23.13
CA PHE A 135 35.73 2.19 -22.01
C PHE A 135 37.17 2.33 -22.54
N ASN A 136 37.95 3.15 -21.82
CA ASN A 136 39.39 3.45 -21.92
C ASN A 136 39.89 4.43 -22.99
N THR A 137 40.15 5.67 -22.54
CA THR A 137 41.52 6.23 -22.59
C THR A 137 41.77 7.07 -21.33
N ALA A 138 42.69 6.54 -20.50
CA ALA A 138 43.56 7.11 -19.46
C ALA A 138 42.96 8.11 -18.45
N GLU A 139 42.82 7.76 -17.17
CA GLU A 139 43.91 7.71 -16.15
C GLU A 139 44.66 9.03 -15.99
N GLU A 140 44.22 9.85 -15.03
CA GLU A 140 45.08 10.57 -14.08
C GLU A 140 44.24 10.85 -12.81
N GLU A 141 44.65 10.23 -11.71
CA GLU A 141 44.20 10.45 -10.31
C GLU A 141 45.04 11.59 -9.68
N PRO A 142 44.81 11.97 -8.41
CA PRO A 142 43.65 12.65 -7.86
C PRO A 142 44.10 14.02 -7.30
N ASP A 143 43.22 15.01 -7.21
CA ASP A 143 43.49 16.12 -6.30
C ASP A 143 42.23 16.66 -5.66
N ASP A 144 42.40 16.95 -4.38
CA ASP A 144 41.42 17.34 -3.40
C ASP A 144 40.76 18.69 -3.74
N ASN A 145 39.73 19.00 -2.95
CA ASN A 145 39.35 20.36 -2.59
C ASN A 145 38.36 21.08 -3.53
N HIS A 146 37.06 20.77 -3.37
CA HIS A 146 36.02 21.79 -3.56
C HIS A 146 35.57 22.33 -2.20
N ARG A 147 36.40 23.25 -1.67
CA ARG A 147 36.01 24.24 -0.66
C ARG A 147 34.96 25.17 -1.25
N SER A 148 33.81 25.22 -0.61
CA SER A 148 32.80 26.25 -0.80
C SER A 148 33.42 27.62 -0.53
N GLN A 149 33.63 28.44 -1.56
CA GLN A 149 34.05 29.83 -1.40
C GLN A 149 32.81 30.68 -1.11
N LEU A 150 32.77 31.30 0.07
CA LEU A 150 31.81 32.34 0.43
C LEU A 150 32.49 33.69 0.18
N ILE A 151 31.83 34.52 -0.61
CA ILE A 151 32.25 35.89 -0.94
C ILE A 151 31.38 36.80 -0.08
N THR A 152 31.98 37.69 0.72
CA THR A 152 31.25 38.78 1.41
C THR A 152 31.24 40.03 0.54
N GLU A 153 30.27 40.93 0.80
CA GLU A 153 29.89 42.05 -0.08
C GLU A 153 30.96 43.15 -0.29
N ASP A 154 32.13 43.03 0.34
CA ASP A 154 33.22 44.01 0.22
C ASP A 154 34.46 43.49 -0.54
N GLY A 155 34.43 42.25 -1.07
CA GLY A 155 35.36 41.80 -2.11
C GLY A 155 36.80 41.45 -1.67
N GLU A 156 37.04 41.12 -0.40
CA GLU A 156 38.35 40.66 0.09
C GLU A 156 38.44 39.13 0.18
N ILE A 157 39.52 38.56 -0.34
CA ILE A 157 39.81 37.11 -0.33
C ILE A 157 40.54 36.79 0.97
N ILE A 158 39.93 35.99 1.85
CA ILE A 158 40.59 35.51 3.08
C ILE A 158 41.42 34.27 2.73
N ASP A 159 42.73 34.45 2.68
CA ASP A 159 43.73 33.38 2.64
C ASP A 159 43.99 32.91 4.07
N CYS A 160 43.98 31.60 4.33
CA CYS A 160 44.13 31.04 5.68
C CYS A 160 45.39 30.18 5.75
N GLU A 161 46.55 30.80 5.91
CA GLU A 161 47.76 30.15 6.42
C GLU A 161 48.46 31.12 7.38
N GLU A 162 48.34 30.80 8.68
CA GLU A 162 49.25 31.10 9.81
C GLU A 162 48.42 31.00 11.09
N VAL A 163 48.58 29.90 11.83
CA VAL A 163 48.10 29.77 13.21
C VAL A 163 49.34 29.72 14.08
N ASP A 164 49.57 30.79 14.83
CA ASP A 164 50.59 30.88 15.87
C ASP A 164 50.29 29.85 16.98
N GLU A 165 51.33 29.14 17.44
CA GLU A 165 51.31 28.04 18.44
C GLU A 165 50.97 28.48 19.88
N ASP A 166 50.51 29.71 20.12
CA ASP A 166 50.40 30.29 21.47
C ASP A 166 48.96 30.43 22.02
N ILE A 167 47.94 29.78 21.42
CA ILE A 167 46.54 29.83 21.90
C ILE A 167 46.00 28.45 22.34
N GLU A 168 46.85 27.43 22.49
CA GLU A 168 46.37 26.10 22.92
C GLU A 168 46.29 25.93 24.46
N GLU A 169 47.06 26.68 25.26
CA GLU A 169 47.10 26.47 26.71
C GLU A 169 46.02 27.24 27.53
N GLU A 170 45.40 28.30 26.99
CA GLU A 170 44.37 29.07 27.74
C GLU A 170 42.92 28.61 27.48
N ILE A 171 42.68 27.72 26.53
CA ILE A 171 41.34 27.14 26.27
C ILE A 171 41.10 25.80 26.97
N GLU A 172 42.13 25.13 27.51
CA GLU A 172 41.97 23.83 28.19
C GLU A 172 41.43 23.92 29.62
N GLU A 173 41.51 25.08 30.30
CA GLU A 173 41.10 25.18 31.72
C GLU A 173 39.64 25.64 31.96
N VAL A 174 38.91 26.08 30.92
CA VAL A 174 37.50 26.53 31.04
C VAL A 174 36.49 25.41 30.72
N VAL A 175 36.93 24.25 30.22
CA VAL A 175 36.05 23.14 29.81
C VAL A 175 36.11 21.98 30.81
N LYS A 176 35.81 22.25 32.09
CA LYS A 176 35.59 21.20 33.09
C LYS A 176 34.18 21.23 33.66
N ALA A 177 33.21 21.13 32.76
CA ALA A 177 31.85 20.70 33.07
C ALA A 177 31.60 19.37 32.34
N PRO A 178 30.99 18.36 32.99
CA PRO A 178 30.74 17.09 32.34
C PRO A 178 29.81 17.31 31.14
N GLU A 179 30.33 17.07 29.95
CA GLU A 179 29.51 17.04 28.74
C GLU A 179 28.40 16.00 28.94
N PRO A 180 27.12 16.38 28.74
CA PRO A 180 26.04 15.41 28.72
C PRO A 180 26.33 14.40 27.58
N PRO A 181 26.07 13.10 27.77
CA PRO A 181 26.44 12.08 26.80
C PRO A 181 25.89 12.42 25.41
N LEU A 182 26.77 12.47 24.41
CA LEU A 182 26.47 12.67 23.00
C LEU A 182 25.27 11.80 22.59
N GLN A 183 24.10 12.43 22.43
CA GLN A 183 22.89 11.73 22.00
C GLN A 183 23.06 11.34 20.52
N LYS A 184 23.02 10.04 20.24
CA LYS A 184 22.96 9.49 18.88
C LYS A 184 21.87 10.23 18.08
N PRO A 185 22.03 10.47 16.76
CA PRO A 185 21.01 11.17 15.97
C PRO A 185 19.66 10.47 16.16
N GLN A 186 18.71 11.14 16.82
CA GLN A 186 17.44 10.55 17.28
C GLN A 186 16.41 10.42 16.16
N GLY A 187 16.83 10.53 14.89
CA GLY A 187 15.91 10.63 13.76
C GLY A 187 15.24 11.99 13.68
N ASN A 188 14.43 12.18 12.64
CA ASN A 188 13.57 13.34 12.49
C ASN A 188 12.42 13.32 13.51
N LEU A 189 11.69 14.43 13.65
CA LEU A 189 10.58 14.57 14.62
C LEU A 189 9.53 13.45 14.50
N LEU A 190 9.25 13.03 13.27
CA LEU A 190 8.34 11.92 12.97
C LEU A 190 8.80 10.62 13.65
N TYR A 191 10.05 10.24 13.43
CA TYR A 191 10.60 9.00 13.97
C TYR A 191 10.76 9.07 15.49
N GLN A 192 11.12 10.23 16.04
CA GLN A 192 11.15 10.46 17.48
C GLN A 192 9.77 10.25 18.12
N SER A 193 8.71 10.76 17.48
CA SER A 193 7.33 10.54 17.95
C SER A 193 6.97 9.06 17.91
N TYR A 194 7.26 8.40 16.80
CA TYR A 194 7.01 6.96 16.64
C TYR A 194 7.75 6.14 17.70
N MET A 195 9.03 6.43 17.96
CA MET A 195 9.82 5.75 19.00
C MET A 195 9.24 6.01 20.39
N ARG A 196 8.79 7.23 20.70
CA ARG A 196 8.14 7.53 21.99
C ARG A 196 6.88 6.69 22.21
N ILE A 197 6.07 6.49 21.16
CA ILE A 197 4.87 5.64 21.24
C ILE A 197 5.29 4.18 21.40
N GLN A 198 6.31 3.72 20.66
CA GLN A 198 6.85 2.36 20.79
C GLN A 198 7.41 2.10 22.20
N ASP A 199 8.05 3.08 22.83
CA ASP A 199 8.55 2.97 24.21
C ASP A 199 7.40 2.87 25.23
N ALA A 200 6.29 3.56 24.99
CA ALA A 200 5.09 3.46 25.82
C ALA A 200 4.34 2.12 25.63
N TYR A 201 4.48 1.51 24.46
CA TYR A 201 3.84 0.25 24.08
C TYR A 201 4.85 -0.73 23.43
N PRO A 202 5.81 -1.30 24.21
CA PRO A 202 6.96 -2.03 23.67
C PRO A 202 6.59 -3.24 22.81
N GLU A 203 5.53 -3.95 23.18
CA GLU A 203 5.07 -5.17 22.52
C GLU A 203 3.99 -4.92 21.46
N SER A 204 3.56 -3.67 21.27
CA SER A 204 2.51 -3.33 20.32
C SER A 204 3.09 -2.95 18.96
N VAL A 205 2.32 -3.26 17.91
CA VAL A 205 2.53 -2.70 16.59
C VAL A 205 2.00 -1.28 16.57
N ILE A 206 2.81 -0.34 16.08
CA ILE A 206 2.39 1.06 15.91
C ILE A 206 2.10 1.30 14.42
N ALA A 207 0.86 1.64 14.09
CA ALA A 207 0.46 2.07 12.76
C ALA A 207 0.29 3.58 12.74
N LEU A 208 1.23 4.27 12.10
CA LEU A 208 1.27 5.73 12.03
C LEU A 208 0.65 6.20 10.72
N LYS A 209 -0.36 7.06 10.78
CA LYS A 209 -0.99 7.62 9.60
C LYS A 209 -0.10 8.70 8.97
N LEU A 210 0.31 8.49 7.73
CA LEU A 210 1.08 9.45 6.95
C LEU A 210 0.46 9.61 5.58
N GLY A 211 -0.29 10.70 5.41
CA GLY A 211 -1.06 10.96 4.19
C GLY A 211 -2.17 9.91 3.99
N ASP A 212 -2.13 9.24 2.85
CA ASP A 212 -3.08 8.20 2.43
C ASP A 212 -2.65 6.78 2.84
N PHE A 213 -1.58 6.62 3.62
CA PHE A 213 -1.10 5.33 4.12
C PHE A 213 -1.02 5.29 5.65
N TYR A 214 -1.10 4.08 6.18
CA TYR A 214 -0.53 3.76 7.49
C TYR A 214 0.82 3.10 7.31
N GLU A 215 1.82 3.58 8.05
CA GLU A 215 3.19 3.08 8.02
C GLU A 215 3.57 2.45 9.36
N VAL A 216 4.29 1.33 9.27
CA VAL A 216 4.92 0.64 10.42
C VAL A 216 6.41 0.57 10.13
N PHE A 217 7.24 0.81 11.14
CA PHE A 217 8.70 0.88 11.00
C PHE A 217 9.45 -0.19 11.80
N GLY A 218 10.72 -0.41 11.42
CA GLY A 218 11.68 -1.22 12.17
C GLY A 218 11.33 -2.71 12.19
N ASP A 219 11.57 -3.36 13.32
CA ASP A 219 11.41 -4.81 13.46
C ASP A 219 9.96 -5.27 13.31
N ASN A 220 9.00 -4.44 13.75
CA ASN A 220 7.58 -4.66 13.51
C ASN A 220 7.28 -4.68 12.00
N ALA A 221 7.89 -3.79 11.22
CA ALA A 221 7.72 -3.79 9.76
C ALA A 221 8.26 -5.07 9.12
N VAL A 222 9.45 -5.51 9.54
CA VAL A 222 10.08 -6.74 9.03
C VAL A 222 9.22 -7.97 9.37
N ARG A 223 8.74 -8.06 10.60
CA ARG A 223 7.87 -9.15 11.06
C ARG A 223 6.57 -9.20 10.24
N LEU A 224 5.88 -8.07 10.14
CA LEU A 224 4.58 -7.99 9.46
C LEU A 224 4.71 -8.18 7.95
N ALA A 225 5.79 -7.72 7.32
CA ALA A 225 6.07 -7.98 5.92
C ALA A 225 6.10 -9.47 5.60
N ASN A 226 6.83 -10.24 6.42
CA ASN A 226 6.95 -11.68 6.25
C ASN A 226 5.64 -12.41 6.57
N GLU A 227 4.94 -12.03 7.63
CA GLU A 227 3.73 -12.74 8.06
C GLU A 227 2.50 -12.47 7.21
N PHE A 228 2.36 -11.24 6.71
CA PHE A 228 1.20 -10.82 5.93
C PHE A 228 1.50 -10.66 4.45
N ASN A 229 2.70 -11.05 4.03
CA ASN A 229 3.18 -11.00 2.65
C ASN A 229 3.09 -9.59 2.04
N LEU A 230 3.48 -8.58 2.84
CA LEU A 230 3.50 -7.18 2.45
C LEU A 230 4.87 -6.79 1.92
N THR A 231 4.90 -5.83 0.99
CA THR A 231 6.15 -5.30 0.44
C THR A 231 6.95 -4.58 1.52
N LEU A 232 8.09 -5.15 1.93
CA LEU A 232 9.04 -4.49 2.80
C LEU A 232 9.86 -3.47 2.00
N THR A 233 9.86 -2.23 2.46
CA THR A 233 10.62 -1.10 1.89
C THR A 233 11.48 -0.45 2.97
N SER A 234 12.09 0.70 2.68
CA SER A 234 12.82 1.47 3.70
C SER A 234 12.66 2.97 3.51
N ARG A 235 12.63 3.70 4.62
CA ARG A 235 12.46 5.16 4.67
C ARG A 235 13.66 5.81 5.34
N GLU A 236 14.05 6.97 4.82
CA GLU A 236 15.05 7.81 5.47
C GLU A 236 14.36 8.67 6.54
N LEU A 237 14.79 8.50 7.78
CA LEU A 237 14.11 9.06 8.95
C LEU A 237 15.07 9.88 9.83
N GLY A 238 16.10 10.49 9.25
CA GLY A 238 17.08 11.32 9.97
C GLY A 238 18.02 10.51 10.90
N VAL A 239 18.07 9.20 10.74
CA VAL A 239 19.03 8.28 11.38
C VAL A 239 20.07 7.83 10.35
N GLN A 240 21.22 7.33 10.82
CA GLN A 240 22.34 6.96 9.93
C GLN A 240 22.00 5.92 8.85
N LYS A 241 21.02 5.05 9.09
CA LYS A 241 20.59 4.00 8.15
C LYS A 241 19.12 4.16 7.84
N ARG A 242 18.72 3.84 6.61
CA ARG A 242 17.29 3.76 6.26
C ARG A 242 16.60 2.73 7.14
N VAL A 243 15.42 3.09 7.63
CA VAL A 243 14.63 2.27 8.55
C VAL A 243 13.69 1.38 7.73
N PRO A 244 13.64 0.06 7.97
CA PRO A 244 12.67 -0.82 7.33
C PRO A 244 11.24 -0.34 7.56
N MET A 245 10.39 -0.48 6.56
CA MET A 245 9.03 0.06 6.57
C MET A 245 8.08 -0.81 5.76
N ILE A 246 6.86 -0.98 6.27
CA ILE A 246 5.71 -1.39 5.47
C ILE A 246 4.67 -0.28 5.47
N GLY A 247 3.93 -0.17 4.37
CA GLY A 247 2.80 0.74 4.25
C GLY A 247 1.57 0.00 3.74
N PHE A 248 0.39 0.38 4.21
CA PHE A 248 -0.87 -0.06 3.63
C PHE A 248 -1.87 1.10 3.48
N PRO A 249 -2.72 1.08 2.43
CA PRO A 249 -3.60 2.22 2.15
C PRO A 249 -4.60 2.47 3.27
N TYR A 250 -4.80 3.76 3.61
CA TYR A 250 -5.76 4.22 4.62
C TYR A 250 -7.17 3.67 4.36
N HIS A 251 -7.63 3.66 3.11
CA HIS A 251 -8.97 3.19 2.75
C HIS A 251 -9.17 1.68 2.97
N SER A 252 -8.08 0.90 3.03
CA SER A 252 -8.11 -0.54 3.30
C SER A 252 -7.56 -0.89 4.69
N ALA A 253 -7.30 0.11 5.54
CA ALA A 253 -6.56 -0.07 6.79
C ALA A 253 -7.24 -1.02 7.76
N GLU A 254 -8.57 -1.00 7.83
CA GLU A 254 -9.35 -1.86 8.72
C GLU A 254 -9.07 -3.35 8.49
N LEU A 255 -8.80 -3.76 7.23
CA LEU A 255 -8.41 -5.13 6.90
C LEU A 255 -7.07 -5.49 7.56
N TYR A 256 -6.08 -4.60 7.46
CA TYR A 256 -4.74 -4.81 8.00
C TYR A 256 -4.74 -4.74 9.53
N PHE A 257 -5.48 -3.79 10.10
CA PHE A 257 -5.69 -3.70 11.54
C PHE A 257 -6.27 -4.97 12.11
N ASN A 258 -7.29 -5.56 11.46
CA ASN A 258 -7.85 -6.83 11.90
C ASN A 258 -6.85 -8.00 11.79
N LYS A 259 -6.00 -8.04 10.76
CA LYS A 259 -4.93 -9.04 10.64
C LYS A 259 -3.88 -8.89 11.73
N ILE A 260 -3.43 -7.67 12.00
CA ILE A 260 -2.46 -7.36 13.06
C ILE A 260 -3.06 -7.74 14.42
N ARG A 261 -4.28 -7.27 14.71
CA ARG A 261 -4.98 -7.52 15.98
C ARG A 261 -5.32 -8.98 16.24
N ALA A 262 -5.25 -9.86 15.26
CA ALA A 262 -5.37 -11.29 15.51
C ALA A 262 -4.17 -11.86 16.27
N LYS A 263 -3.01 -11.18 16.21
CA LYS A 263 -1.72 -11.68 16.73
C LYS A 263 -1.01 -10.74 17.68
N TYR A 264 -1.25 -9.43 17.56
CA TYR A 264 -0.52 -8.39 18.29
C TYR A 264 -1.48 -7.31 18.79
N ASP A 265 -1.07 -6.63 19.85
CA ASP A 265 -1.64 -5.34 20.20
C ASP A 265 -1.31 -4.32 19.11
N LEU A 266 -2.25 -3.41 18.85
CA LEU A 266 -2.14 -2.41 17.82
C LEU A 266 -2.40 -1.03 18.41
N VAL A 267 -1.47 -0.10 18.22
CA VAL A 267 -1.68 1.32 18.47
C VAL A 267 -1.83 2.01 17.12
N ILE A 268 -2.92 2.74 16.94
CA ILE A 268 -3.14 3.58 15.77
C ILE A 268 -2.86 5.01 16.18
N ASP A 269 -1.94 5.68 15.49
CA ASP A 269 -1.72 7.12 15.62
C ASP A 269 -2.24 7.80 14.34
N GLU A 270 -3.35 8.52 14.46
CA GLU A 270 -3.95 9.25 13.33
C GLU A 270 -3.52 10.71 13.26
N SER A 271 -2.69 11.15 14.21
CA SER A 271 -2.42 12.56 14.37
C SER A 271 -1.16 12.99 13.62
N ASP A 272 -1.25 14.13 12.92
CA ASP A 272 -0.08 14.76 12.28
C ASP A 272 1.01 15.16 13.31
N TYR A 273 0.68 15.18 14.62
CA TYR A 273 1.55 15.63 15.73
C TYR A 273 1.39 14.86 17.08
N GLY A 274 0.89 13.62 17.10
CA GLY A 274 0.92 12.74 18.30
C GLY A 274 -0.11 13.00 19.41
N ILE A 275 -1.29 13.57 19.12
CA ILE A 275 -2.32 13.90 20.14
C ILE A 275 -3.39 12.81 20.27
N GLU A 276 -3.67 12.04 19.22
CA GLU A 276 -4.75 11.04 19.22
C GLU A 276 -4.22 9.64 18.87
N THR A 277 -3.80 8.90 19.90
CA THR A 277 -3.42 7.50 19.79
C THR A 277 -4.53 6.59 20.32
N LYS A 278 -4.94 5.61 19.52
CA LYS A 278 -5.91 4.59 19.91
C LYS A 278 -5.21 3.25 20.12
N HIS A 279 -5.10 2.82 21.38
CA HIS A 279 -4.64 1.48 21.70
C HIS A 279 -5.76 0.46 21.55
N LEU A 280 -5.52 -0.58 20.75
CA LEU A 280 -6.41 -1.67 20.45
C LEU A 280 -5.72 -2.98 20.84
N PRO A 281 -6.17 -3.66 21.91
CA PRO A 281 -5.58 -4.93 22.29
C PRO A 281 -5.81 -5.98 21.20
N GLN A 282 -4.94 -6.99 21.20
CA GLN A 282 -5.09 -8.22 20.46
C GLN A 282 -6.48 -8.79 20.74
N LYS A 283 -7.19 -9.20 19.68
CA LYS A 283 -8.43 -9.94 19.83
C LYS A 283 -8.10 -11.29 20.43
N GLU A 284 -8.75 -11.63 21.54
CA GLU A 284 -8.74 -13.00 22.04
C GLU A 284 -9.16 -13.94 20.91
N PRO A 285 -8.54 -15.12 20.77
CA PRO A 285 -8.96 -16.09 19.77
C PRO A 285 -10.42 -16.43 20.05
N GLU A 286 -11.32 -15.98 19.17
CA GLU A 286 -12.71 -16.44 19.20
C GLU A 286 -12.66 -17.95 19.06
N THR A 287 -12.92 -18.67 20.16
CA THR A 287 -13.21 -20.10 20.06
C THR A 287 -14.37 -20.19 19.09
N PRO A 288 -14.26 -20.96 17.99
CA PRO A 288 -15.38 -21.09 17.08
C PRO A 288 -16.53 -21.62 17.92
N LYS A 289 -17.56 -20.79 18.12
CA LYS A 289 -18.82 -21.25 18.69
C LYS A 289 -19.36 -22.23 17.66
N VAL A 290 -19.05 -23.49 17.88
CA VAL A 290 -19.55 -24.58 17.07
C VAL A 290 -21.06 -24.45 17.14
N ASP A 291 -21.70 -24.23 16.00
CA ASP A 291 -23.15 -24.07 15.95
C ASP A 291 -23.79 -25.22 16.74
N ASP A 292 -24.54 -24.90 17.80
CA ASP A 292 -25.24 -25.90 18.62
C ASP A 292 -26.14 -26.78 17.73
N VAL A 293 -26.54 -26.26 16.57
CA VAL A 293 -27.27 -26.97 15.51
C VAL A 293 -26.44 -28.08 14.86
N ILE A 294 -25.14 -27.86 14.61
CA ILE A 294 -24.22 -28.86 14.05
C ILE A 294 -23.93 -29.94 15.10
N ILE A 295 -23.64 -29.56 16.34
CA ILE A 295 -23.44 -30.52 17.44
C ILE A 295 -24.72 -31.36 17.64
N SER A 296 -25.89 -30.71 17.62
CA SER A 296 -27.17 -31.41 17.77
C SER A 296 -27.46 -32.37 16.61
N LYS A 297 -27.13 -31.98 15.37
CA LYS A 297 -27.26 -32.88 14.20
C LYS A 297 -26.27 -34.04 14.24
N LEU A 298 -25.03 -33.82 14.66
CA LEU A 298 -24.03 -34.88 14.80
C LEU A 298 -24.41 -35.85 15.92
N LYS A 299 -24.88 -35.35 17.07
CA LYS A 299 -25.40 -36.19 18.17
C LYS A 299 -26.66 -36.95 17.78
N ALA A 300 -27.52 -36.37 16.93
CA ALA A 300 -28.70 -37.06 16.41
C ALA A 300 -28.36 -38.19 15.41
N LEU A 301 -27.29 -38.03 14.62
CA LEU A 301 -26.86 -39.03 13.65
C LEU A 301 -26.05 -40.16 14.26
N PHE A 302 -25.23 -39.87 15.28
CA PHE A 302 -24.25 -40.83 15.81
C PHE A 302 -24.44 -41.20 17.28
N GLY A 303 -25.51 -40.71 17.93
CA GLY A 303 -25.85 -41.01 19.32
C GLY A 303 -25.39 -39.93 20.31
N SER A 304 -26.18 -39.75 21.37
CA SER A 304 -26.01 -38.68 22.38
C SER A 304 -24.75 -38.77 23.22
N ASP A 305 -24.11 -39.95 23.25
CA ASP A 305 -22.93 -40.24 24.08
C ASP A 305 -21.61 -39.87 23.39
N MET A 306 -21.66 -39.27 22.19
CA MET A 306 -20.46 -38.86 21.47
C MET A 306 -19.95 -37.50 21.98
N GLU A 307 -18.74 -37.51 22.52
CA GLU A 307 -17.99 -36.30 22.86
C GLU A 307 -17.41 -35.69 21.57
N VAL A 308 -18.10 -34.71 21.00
CA VAL A 308 -17.63 -33.98 19.82
C VAL A 308 -16.66 -32.90 20.30
N ARG A 309 -15.37 -33.11 20.09
CA ARG A 309 -14.32 -32.08 20.20
C ARG A 309 -13.85 -31.74 18.79
N LEU A 310 -13.97 -30.46 18.42
CA LEU A 310 -13.43 -29.89 17.18
C LEU A 310 -12.13 -29.14 17.51
#